data_AF-A0A6I5RI04-F1
#
_entry.id   AF-A0A6I5RI04-F1
#
_cell.length_a   1.000
_cell.length_b   1.000
_cell.length_c   1.000
_cell.angle_alpha   90.00
_cell.angle_beta   90.00
_cell.angle_gamma   90.00
#
_symmetry.space_group_name_H-M   'P 1'
#
loop_
_entity.id
_entity.type
_entity.pdbx_description
1 polymer ?
#
loop_
_entity_poly.entity_id
_entity_poly.type
_entity_poly.pdbx_seq_one_letter_code
_entity_poly.pdbx_strand_id
1 'polypeptide(L)' 'LGPSVGVQGNIDPGILFGSKTLIRDRIIDTIRKAGNQGHILNLGHGILPKTPEDNAAFFFETAKQADQLLAVA' A
#
# COMPACT_ATOMS: atom_id res chain seq x y z
N LEU A 1 12.04 -11.63 11.12
CA LEU A 1 10.95 -12.55 11.50
C LEU A 1 11.16 -13.96 10.92
N GLY A 2 11.96 -14.11 9.86
CA GLY A 2 12.21 -15.41 9.23
C GLY A 2 11.19 -15.69 8.12
N PRO A 3 11.49 -16.64 7.21
CA PRO A 3 10.69 -16.84 5.99
C PRO A 3 9.33 -17.48 6.21
N SER A 4 9.08 -18.03 7.41
CA SER A 4 7.82 -18.69 7.78
C SER A 4 6.79 -17.74 8.39
N VAL A 5 7.13 -16.46 8.57
CA VAL A 5 6.27 -15.48 9.23
C VAL A 5 5.80 -14.44 8.22
N GLY A 6 4.49 -14.41 7.97
CA GLY A 6 3.88 -13.36 7.18
C GLY A 6 3.92 -12.00 7.88
N VAL A 7 3.91 -10.92 7.10
CA VAL A 7 3.96 -9.55 7.60
C VAL A 7 2.76 -8.73 7.12
N GLN A 8 2.37 -7.74 7.91
CA GLN A 8 1.31 -6.78 7.56
C GLN A 8 1.83 -5.35 7.61
N GLY A 9 1.39 -4.50 6.67
CA GLY A 9 1.73 -3.08 6.62
C GLY A 9 2.42 -2.69 5.31
N ASN A 10 3.24 -1.64 5.26
CA ASN A 10 3.55 -0.68 6.33
C ASN A 10 3.56 0.77 5.80
N ILE A 11 2.59 1.09 4.94
CA ILE A 11 2.53 2.41 4.30
C ILE A 11 2.22 3.50 5.34
N ASP A 12 3.00 4.57 5.34
CA ASP A 12 2.73 5.74 6.16
C ASP A 12 1.32 6.31 5.82
N PRO A 13 0.39 6.42 6.79
CA PRO A 13 -0.94 6.96 6.53
C PRO A 13 -0.93 8.41 6.03
N GLY A 14 0.14 9.18 6.30
CA GLY A 14 0.32 10.55 5.79
C GLY A 14 0.35 10.63 4.26
N ILE A 15 0.71 9.54 3.58
CA ILE A 15 0.73 9.47 2.10
C ILE A 15 -0.66 9.68 1.51
N LEU A 16 -1.74 9.36 2.24
CA LEU A 16 -3.11 9.54 1.77
C LEU A 16 -3.54 11.01 1.66
N PHE A 17 -2.73 11.96 2.15
CA PHE A 17 -2.92 13.39 1.88
C PHE A 17 -2.23 13.86 0.58
N GLY A 18 -1.43 12.99 -0.05
CA GLY A 18 -0.71 13.31 -1.28
C GLY A 18 -1.55 13.13 -2.55
N SER A 19 -0.84 13.18 -3.69
CA SER A 19 -1.45 12.90 -4.99
C SER A 19 -1.73 11.41 -5.18
N LYS A 20 -2.69 11.07 -6.05
CA LYS A 20 -2.98 9.68 -6.45
C LYS A 20 -1.74 8.98 -7.00
N THR A 21 -0.88 9.69 -7.73
CA THR A 21 0.41 9.16 -8.21
C THR A 21 1.32 8.75 -7.05
N LEU A 22 1.48 9.61 -6.03
CA LEU A 22 2.29 9.28 -4.86
C LEU A 22 1.74 8.05 -4.11
N ILE A 23 0.41 7.97 -3.96
CA ILE A 23 -0.26 6.83 -3.32
C ILE A 23 0.04 5.53 -4.09
N ARG A 24 -0.16 5.53 -5.41
CA ARG A 24 0.13 4.38 -6.28
C ARG A 24 1.59 3.95 -6.19
N ASP A 25 2.51 4.89 -6.33
CA ASP A 25 3.95 4.58 -6.36
C ASP A 25 4.41 4.02 -5.01
N ARG A 26 3.86 4.53 -3.90
CA ARG A 26 4.10 4.01 -2.56
C ARG A 26 3.53 2.60 -2.36
N ILE A 27 2.35 2.29 -2.92
CA ILE A 27 1.80 0.93 -2.92
C ILE A 27 2.74 -0.04 -3.62
N ILE A 28 3.15 0.28 -4.86
CA ILE A 28 4.03 -0.58 -5.65
C ILE A 28 5.37 -0.79 -4.96
N ASP A 29 6.01 0.28 -4.45
CA ASP A 29 7.28 0.16 -3.75
C ASP A 29 7.17 -0.68 -2.47
N THR A 30 6.07 -0.58 -1.71
CA THR A 30 5.87 -1.42 -0.52
C THR A 30 5.74 -2.89 -0.87
N ILE A 31 4.95 -3.23 -1.89
CA ILE A 31 4.76 -4.62 -2.29
C ILE A 31 6.08 -5.22 -2.80
N ARG A 32 6.81 -4.48 -3.63
CA ARG A 32 8.14 -4.91 -4.12
C ARG A 32 9.12 -5.19 -2.97
N LYS A 33 9.13 -4.34 -1.95
CA LYS A 33 9.99 -4.49 -0.77
C LYS A 33 9.57 -5.65 0.14
N ALA A 34 8.28 -5.92 0.25
CA ALA A 34 7.79 -7.07 1.00
C ALA A 34 8.16 -8.40 0.32
N GLY A 35 8.26 -8.40 -1.02
CA GLY A 35 8.60 -9.58 -1.79
C GLY A 35 7.51 -10.65 -1.75
N ASN A 36 7.86 -11.88 -2.11
CA ASN A 36 6.90 -12.97 -2.30
C ASN A 36 6.64 -13.82 -1.04
N GLN A 37 6.86 -13.27 0.15
CA GLN A 37 6.71 -13.98 1.42
C GLN A 37 5.54 -13.39 2.21
N GLY A 38 4.36 -14.00 2.05
CA GLY A 38 3.16 -13.77 2.89
C GLY A 38 2.97 -12.32 3.36
N HIS A 39 2.55 -11.42 2.47
CA HIS A 39 2.38 -10.00 2.78
C HIS A 39 0.90 -9.59 2.72
N ILE A 40 0.42 -8.99 3.80
CA ILE A 40 -0.86 -8.27 3.83
C ILE A 40 -0.56 -6.78 3.74
N LEU A 41 -0.80 -6.18 2.58
CA LEU A 41 -0.64 -4.74 2.43
C LEU A 41 -1.60 -4.01 3.37
N ASN A 42 -1.07 -3.08 4.14
CA ASN A 42 -1.85 -2.20 5.00
C ASN A 42 -1.11 -0.89 5.25
N LEU A 43 -1.80 0.07 5.87
CA LEU A 43 -1.15 1.21 6.50
C LEU A 43 -0.33 0.72 7.71
N GLY A 44 0.73 1.47 8.05
CA GLY A 44 1.54 1.25 9.25
C GLY A 44 0.86 1.72 10.53
N HIS A 45 -0.20 2.53 10.41
CA HIS A 45 -1.04 2.99 11.51
C HIS A 45 -2.47 3.24 11.03
N GLY A 46 -3.36 3.71 11.91
CA GLY A 46 -4.73 4.05 11.54
C GLY A 46 -4.80 5.16 10.50
N ILE A 47 -5.90 5.17 9.73
CA ILE A 47 -6.22 6.30 8.86
C ILE A 47 -6.33 7.58 9.70
N LEU A 48 -5.72 8.67 9.23
CA LEU A 48 -5.70 9.91 9.98
C LEU A 48 -7.03 10.66 9.80
N PRO A 49 -7.53 11.36 10.83
CA PRO A 49 -8.66 12.27 10.66
C PRO A 49 -8.41 13.26 9.52
N LYS A 50 -9.45 13.56 8.76
CA LYS A 50 -9.41 14.44 7.57
C LYS A 50 -8.67 13.86 6.35
N THR A 51 -8.23 12.60 6.38
CA THR A 51 -7.78 11.92 5.16
C THR A 51 -8.90 12.02 4.11
N PRO A 52 -8.62 12.52 2.89
CA PRO A 52 -9.65 12.56 1.84
C PRO A 52 -10.18 11.15 1.55
N GLU A 53 -11.49 10.97 1.65
CA GLU A 53 -12.12 9.65 1.42
C GLU A 53 -11.81 9.11 0.03
N ASP A 54 -11.80 9.98 -0.99
CA ASP A 54 -11.40 9.65 -2.36
C ASP A 54 -9.99 9.07 -2.44
N ASN A 55 -9.06 9.54 -1.61
CA ASN A 55 -7.70 9.02 -1.58
C ASN A 55 -7.62 7.67 -0.85
N ALA A 56 -8.43 7.46 0.19
CA ALA A 56 -8.55 6.17 0.85
C ALA A 56 -9.20 5.12 -0.08
N ALA A 57 -10.24 5.50 -0.81
CA ALA A 57 -10.87 4.67 -1.84
C ALA A 57 -9.88 4.36 -2.97
N PHE A 58 -9.14 5.37 -3.44
CA PHE A 58 -8.11 5.18 -4.46
C PHE A 58 -7.00 4.22 -4.00
N PHE A 59 -6.55 4.33 -2.74
CA PHE A 59 -5.59 3.39 -2.16
C PHE A 59 -6.11 1.95 -2.22
N PHE A 60 -7.35 1.72 -1.80
CA PHE A 60 -7.96 0.40 -1.78
C PHE A 60 -8.13 -0.19 -3.18
N GLU A 61 -8.69 0.57 -4.13
CA GLU A 61 -8.89 0.08 -5.50
C GLU A 61 -7.57 -0.13 -6.24
N THR A 62 -6.57 0.73 -6.01
CA THR A 62 -5.22 0.54 -6.59
C THR A 62 -4.54 -0.71 -6.03
N ALA A 63 -4.67 -0.97 -4.72
CA ALA A 63 -4.10 -2.15 -4.09
C ALA A 63 -4.70 -3.46 -4.67
N LYS A 64 -6.01 -3.49 -4.95
CA LYS A 64 -6.68 -4.64 -5.60
C LYS A 64 -6.18 -4.92 -7.03
N GLN A 65 -5.60 -3.92 -7.69
CA GLN A 65 -5.05 -4.03 -9.04
C GLN A 65 -3.52 -4.19 -9.04
N ALA A 66 -2.89 -4.35 -7.89
CA ALA A 66 -1.44 -4.33 -7.76
C ALA A 66 -0.73 -5.36 -8.65
N ASP A 67 -1.29 -6.56 -8.82
CA ASP A 67 -0.72 -7.61 -9.67
C ASP A 67 -0.57 -7.14 -11.13
N GLN A 68 -1.57 -6.42 -11.65
CA GLN A 68 -1.55 -5.87 -13.01
C GLN A 68 -0.53 -4.74 -13.13
N LEU A 69 -0.46 -3.88 -12.10
CA LEU A 69 0.46 -2.75 -12.06
C LEU A 69 1.92 -3.20 -11.96
N LEU A 70 2.19 -4.30 -11.24
CA LEU A 70 3.52 -4.88 -11.12
C LEU A 70 3.99 -5.58 -12.38
N ALA A 71 3.07 -6.10 -13.21
CA ALA A 71 3.42 -6.74 -14.48
C ALA A 71 3.91 -5.76 -15.57
N VAL A 72 3.60 -4.47 -15.42
CA VAL A 72 3.88 -3.43 -16.44
C VAL A 72 4.89 -2.37 -15.98
N ALA A 73 5.39 -2.47 -14.75
CA ALA A 73 6.21 -1.45 -14.09
C ALA A 73 7.63 -1.92 -13.74
#